data_AF-A0A6P5YR58-F1
#
_entry.id   AF-A0A6P5YR58-F1
#
_cell.length_a   1.000
_cell.length_b   1.000
_cell.length_c   1.000
_cell.angle_alpha   90.00
_cell.angle_beta   90.00
_cell.angle_gamma   90.00
#
_symmetry.space_group_name_H-M   'P 1'
#
loop_
_entity.id
_entity.type
_entity.pdbx_description
1 polymer ?
#
loop_
_entity_poly.entity_id
_entity_poly.type
_entity_poly.pdbx_seq_one_letter_code
_entity_poly.pdbx_strand_id
1 'polypeptide(L)'
;MRNLILKRFIQTTASSLESPQFSYGLNWGLAGKGVIVKDKAFQNLKSSELQKKGATVTESLSGLPVHVRGTLRRASAISKAQYSRLLKQVTAHLSSISNIFVHDGAIGSSPKSDAKVRVISDSPSAVLRLSNVLWETSTRAVSHDSCPLTIYAATSISAAVEDVIGLGAQGNNGFIAADVERSSLILCGKAFSDINGTKEALATLSEPVISARGGLPLSARLLVSGDSVVLIFAPENVIRSFADLLVSADAGVVLSHEGVLPLFKTKMSSGENLYKMPSAVILATSDSSGSIPTVSKLSPGQAAYHFLAGYQNGEFVPGYANGPSCIDALDLAKALHSKLKEHQIPTFLVNVGEEGKSVAGKDILKMVGLENIAPFELKRGGDLKGKYSGFLSGKFQEIPEEFSF
;
A
#
# COMPACT_ATOMS: atom_id res chain seq x y z
N MET A 1 10.74 -33.83 -30.69
CA MET A 1 10.57 -33.07 -31.96
C MET A 1 9.12 -32.71 -32.31
N ARG A 2 8.11 -33.56 -32.10
CA ARG A 2 6.68 -33.24 -32.39
C ARG A 2 6.09 -32.06 -31.58
N ASN A 3 6.54 -31.79 -30.35
CA ASN A 3 6.07 -30.65 -29.54
C ASN A 3 6.69 -29.29 -29.91
N LEU A 4 7.82 -29.24 -30.62
CA LEU A 4 8.42 -27.98 -31.05
C LEU A 4 7.78 -27.46 -32.35
N ILE A 5 7.34 -28.37 -33.22
CA ILE A 5 6.72 -28.02 -34.50
C ILE A 5 5.30 -27.46 -34.26
N LEU A 6 4.55 -27.99 -33.29
CA LEU A 6 3.23 -27.45 -32.93
C LEU A 6 3.32 -26.04 -32.32
N LYS A 7 4.33 -25.77 -31.48
CA LYS A 7 4.59 -24.42 -30.94
C LYS A 7 4.97 -23.41 -32.02
N ARG A 8 5.81 -23.81 -33.00
CA ARG A 8 6.19 -22.93 -34.12
C ARG A 8 5.02 -22.69 -35.08
N PHE A 9 4.21 -23.71 -35.40
CA PHE A 9 3.08 -23.54 -36.32
C PHE A 9 2.01 -22.58 -35.76
N ILE A 10 1.70 -22.65 -34.46
CA ILE A 10 0.73 -21.76 -33.79
C ILE A 10 1.24 -20.32 -33.71
N GLN A 11 2.56 -20.13 -33.55
CA GLN A 11 3.15 -18.79 -33.47
C GLN A 11 3.13 -18.06 -34.82
N THR A 12 3.22 -18.78 -35.95
CA THR A 12 3.13 -18.19 -37.29
C THR A 12 1.70 -17.80 -37.68
N THR A 13 0.66 -18.54 -37.27
CA THR A 13 -0.74 -18.24 -37.66
C THR A 13 -1.44 -17.22 -36.76
N ALA A 14 -0.96 -16.98 -35.54
CA ALA A 14 -1.51 -15.96 -34.64
C ALA A 14 -1.03 -14.53 -34.94
N SER A 15 0.04 -14.36 -35.73
CA SER A 15 0.70 -13.07 -35.92
C SER A 15 -0.01 -12.09 -36.88
N SER A 16 -1.06 -12.52 -37.58
CA SER A 16 -1.67 -11.74 -38.66
C SER A 16 -3.17 -11.41 -38.48
N LEU A 17 -3.73 -11.55 -37.27
CA LEU A 17 -5.17 -11.31 -37.01
C LEU A 17 -5.48 -10.65 -35.66
N GLU A 18 -4.54 -9.90 -35.07
CA GLU A 18 -4.83 -9.08 -33.89
C GLU A 18 -5.42 -7.74 -34.31
N SER A 19 -6.76 -7.63 -34.30
CA SER A 19 -7.41 -6.33 -34.18
C SER A 19 -7.30 -5.86 -32.72
N PRO A 20 -7.18 -4.55 -32.43
CA PRO A 20 -7.12 -4.02 -31.06
C PRO A 20 -8.31 -4.39 -30.17
N GLN A 21 -9.36 -4.98 -30.75
CA GLN A 21 -10.63 -5.31 -30.08
C GLN A 21 -10.77 -6.77 -29.67
N PHE A 22 -9.86 -7.67 -30.07
CA PHE A 22 -9.95 -9.11 -29.73
C PHE A 22 -8.56 -9.68 -29.44
N SER A 23 -8.18 -9.71 -28.16
CA SER A 23 -6.97 -10.38 -27.70
C SER A 23 -7.30 -11.75 -27.11
N TYR A 24 -6.98 -12.82 -27.84
CA TYR A 24 -7.20 -14.19 -27.39
C TYR A 24 -6.42 -14.48 -26.10
N GLY A 25 -5.18 -13.99 -26.00
CA GLY A 25 -4.35 -14.13 -24.80
C GLY A 25 -4.94 -13.45 -23.56
N LEU A 26 -5.51 -12.26 -23.73
CA LEU A 26 -6.22 -11.57 -22.65
C LEU A 26 -7.42 -12.39 -22.17
N ASN A 27 -8.26 -12.88 -23.08
CA ASN A 27 -9.46 -13.64 -22.73
C ASN A 27 -9.11 -14.92 -21.95
N TRP A 28 -8.05 -15.64 -22.33
CA TRP A 28 -7.56 -16.78 -21.55
C TRP A 28 -7.05 -16.38 -20.18
N GLY A 29 -6.32 -15.26 -20.09
CA GLY A 29 -5.87 -14.71 -18.81
C GLY A 29 -7.03 -14.35 -17.87
N LEU A 30 -8.12 -13.79 -18.42
CA LEU A 30 -9.34 -13.48 -17.67
C LEU A 30 -10.09 -14.75 -17.26
N ALA A 31 -10.18 -15.75 -18.15
CA ALA A 31 -10.81 -17.04 -17.84
C ALA A 31 -10.06 -17.76 -16.71
N GLY A 32 -8.72 -17.69 -16.67
CA GLY A 32 -7.91 -18.20 -15.56
C GLY A 32 -8.17 -17.49 -14.22
N LYS A 33 -8.78 -16.29 -14.25
CA LYS A 33 -9.25 -15.53 -13.08
C LYS A 33 -10.77 -15.69 -12.85
N GLY A 34 -11.41 -16.61 -13.57
CA GLY A 34 -12.84 -16.92 -13.43
C GLY A 34 -13.78 -16.00 -14.20
N VAL A 35 -13.26 -15.07 -15.02
CA VAL A 35 -14.08 -14.13 -15.80
C VAL A 35 -14.10 -14.52 -17.27
N ILE A 36 -15.27 -14.92 -17.76
CA ILE A 36 -15.48 -15.28 -19.17
C ILE A 36 -15.98 -14.05 -19.92
N VAL A 37 -15.23 -13.60 -20.92
CA VAL A 37 -15.60 -12.44 -21.74
C VAL A 37 -16.72 -12.84 -22.69
N LYS A 38 -17.88 -12.20 -22.56
CA LYS A 38 -19.05 -12.45 -23.41
C LYS A 38 -18.90 -11.79 -24.79
N ASP A 39 -18.73 -10.47 -24.84
CA ASP A 39 -18.63 -9.74 -26.10
C ASP A 39 -17.25 -9.12 -26.32
N LYS A 40 -16.85 -8.13 -25.50
CA LYS A 40 -15.58 -7.40 -25.69
C LYS A 40 -14.83 -7.18 -24.38
N ALA A 41 -13.51 -7.28 -24.45
CA ALA A 41 -12.60 -6.86 -23.39
C ALA A 41 -11.74 -5.70 -23.88
N PHE A 42 -11.77 -4.57 -23.17
CA PHE A 42 -10.98 -3.38 -23.46
C PHE A 42 -9.82 -3.29 -22.47
N GLN A 43 -8.59 -3.35 -22.96
CA GLN A 43 -7.40 -3.35 -22.09
C GLN A 43 -6.64 -2.03 -22.20
N ASN A 44 -6.24 -1.48 -21.04
CA ASN A 44 -5.36 -0.31 -20.92
C ASN A 44 -5.81 0.91 -21.74
N LEU A 45 -7.13 1.13 -21.80
CA LEU A 45 -7.68 2.32 -22.43
C LEU A 45 -7.17 3.58 -21.73
N LYS A 46 -6.85 4.61 -22.52
CA LYS A 46 -6.47 5.94 -22.01
C LYS A 46 -7.68 6.63 -21.39
N SER A 47 -7.44 7.62 -20.53
CA SER A 47 -8.51 8.38 -19.88
C SER A 47 -9.53 8.97 -20.85
N SER A 48 -9.09 9.47 -22.01
CA SER A 48 -9.98 9.99 -23.06
C SER A 48 -10.82 8.91 -23.75
N GLU A 49 -10.30 7.69 -23.87
CA GLU A 49 -11.02 6.54 -24.42
C GLU A 49 -12.04 5.98 -23.43
N LEU A 50 -11.68 5.94 -22.14
CA LEU A 50 -12.59 5.59 -21.05
C LEU A 50 -13.76 6.59 -20.97
N GLN A 51 -13.50 7.89 -21.10
CA GLN A 51 -14.55 8.92 -21.16
C GLN A 51 -15.47 8.75 -22.36
N LYS A 52 -14.94 8.44 -23.55
CA LYS A 52 -15.75 8.08 -24.73
C LYS A 52 -16.61 6.82 -24.51
N LYS A 53 -16.21 5.96 -23.57
CA LYS A 53 -16.96 4.76 -23.15
C LYS A 53 -17.90 5.02 -21.97
N GLY A 54 -18.07 6.28 -21.54
CA GLY A 54 -19.00 6.67 -20.48
C GLY A 54 -18.37 6.78 -19.08
N ALA A 55 -17.04 6.80 -18.95
CA ALA A 55 -16.41 7.05 -17.67
C ALA A 55 -16.73 8.46 -17.16
N THR A 56 -17.21 8.54 -15.92
CA THR A 56 -17.53 9.78 -15.22
C THR A 56 -16.63 9.96 -14.00
N VAL A 57 -16.38 11.22 -13.64
CA VAL A 57 -15.71 11.56 -12.39
C VAL A 57 -16.74 11.51 -11.26
N THR A 58 -16.85 10.36 -10.59
CA THR A 58 -17.78 10.14 -9.47
C THR A 58 -17.33 10.87 -8.21
N GLU A 59 -18.21 11.30 -7.32
CA GLU A 59 -17.80 11.83 -6.01
C GLU A 59 -16.98 10.80 -5.22
N SER A 60 -15.94 11.28 -4.51
CA SER A 60 -15.12 10.43 -3.64
C SER A 60 -15.94 10.03 -2.41
N LEU A 61 -15.94 8.74 -2.09
CA LEU A 61 -16.48 8.21 -0.85
C LEU A 61 -15.34 7.98 0.14
N SER A 62 -15.67 7.83 1.43
CA SER A 62 -14.70 7.48 2.46
C SER A 62 -15.38 6.73 3.60
N GLY A 63 -14.67 5.78 4.20
CA GLY A 63 -15.15 5.05 5.38
C GLY A 63 -16.08 3.91 5.02
N LEU A 64 -15.98 3.37 3.79
CA LEU A 64 -16.68 2.14 3.45
C LEU A 64 -16.10 0.95 4.21
N PRO A 65 -16.88 -0.12 4.42
CA PRO A 65 -16.40 -1.31 5.13
C PRO A 65 -15.25 -1.97 4.38
N VAL A 66 -14.13 -2.19 5.07
CA VAL A 66 -12.94 -2.88 4.55
C VAL A 66 -12.76 -4.21 5.28
N HIS A 67 -12.98 -5.32 4.58
CA HIS A 67 -12.82 -6.67 5.09
C HIS A 67 -11.54 -7.31 4.54
N VAL A 68 -10.53 -7.51 5.38
CA VAL A 68 -9.25 -8.13 4.96
C VAL A 68 -9.11 -9.50 5.59
N ARG A 69 -8.79 -10.51 4.76
CA ARG A 69 -8.40 -11.86 5.18
C ARG A 69 -6.88 -12.03 5.06
N GLY A 70 -6.26 -12.59 6.10
CA GLY A 70 -4.84 -12.96 6.11
C GLY A 70 -3.94 -12.07 6.96
N THR A 71 -4.50 -11.22 7.82
CA THR A 71 -3.75 -10.38 8.76
C THR A 71 -3.45 -11.12 10.07
N LEU A 72 -2.26 -10.89 10.63
CA LEU A 72 -1.78 -11.66 11.79
C LEU A 72 -2.53 -11.32 13.09
N ARG A 73 -3.15 -10.13 13.25
CA ARG A 73 -3.63 -9.67 14.58
C ARG A 73 -4.89 -8.79 14.67
N ARG A 74 -5.69 -8.59 13.62
CA ARG A 74 -7.04 -8.00 13.75
C ARG A 74 -8.04 -8.93 13.11
N ALA A 75 -9.07 -9.32 13.86
CA ALA A 75 -10.09 -10.28 13.47
C ALA A 75 -10.45 -10.14 11.99
N SER A 76 -10.15 -11.17 11.19
CA SER A 76 -10.57 -11.24 9.79
C SER A 76 -12.09 -11.17 9.76
N ALA A 77 -12.66 -10.05 9.33
CA ALA A 77 -14.11 -9.89 9.25
C ALA A 77 -14.75 -10.83 8.20
N ILE A 78 -13.95 -11.41 7.30
CA ILE A 78 -14.40 -12.34 6.26
C ILE A 78 -13.60 -13.65 6.29
N SER A 79 -14.31 -14.78 6.37
CA SER A 79 -13.72 -16.12 6.32
C SER A 79 -13.32 -16.54 4.89
N LYS A 80 -12.46 -17.56 4.78
CA LYS A 80 -12.08 -18.16 3.49
C LYS A 80 -13.29 -18.62 2.67
N ALA A 81 -14.29 -19.20 3.33
CA ALA A 81 -15.51 -19.69 2.70
C ALA A 81 -16.36 -18.53 2.19
N GLN A 82 -16.54 -17.48 3.00
CA GLN A 82 -17.26 -16.27 2.61
C GLN A 82 -16.58 -15.57 1.43
N TYR A 83 -15.26 -15.36 1.47
CA TYR A 83 -14.53 -14.75 0.35
C TYR A 83 -14.61 -15.60 -0.92
N SER A 84 -14.48 -16.93 -0.80
CA SER A 84 -14.58 -17.82 -1.97
C SER A 84 -15.99 -17.81 -2.58
N ARG A 85 -17.04 -17.66 -1.76
CA ARG A 85 -18.42 -17.52 -2.24
C ARG A 85 -18.61 -16.16 -2.94
N LEU A 86 -18.12 -15.08 -2.33
CA LEU A 86 -18.15 -13.74 -2.89
C LEU A 86 -17.45 -13.69 -4.26
N LEU A 87 -16.22 -14.20 -4.33
CA LEU A 87 -15.44 -14.21 -5.57
C LEU A 87 -16.17 -14.97 -6.69
N LYS A 88 -16.84 -16.09 -6.39
CA LYS A 88 -17.66 -16.82 -7.37
C LYS A 88 -18.83 -15.98 -7.89
N GLN A 89 -19.52 -15.26 -7.00
CA GLN A 89 -20.64 -14.40 -7.41
C GLN A 89 -20.17 -13.21 -8.24
N VAL A 90 -19.08 -12.56 -7.83
CA VAL A 90 -18.47 -11.43 -8.53
C VAL A 90 -17.96 -11.82 -9.91
N THR A 91 -17.26 -12.95 -10.02
CA THR A 91 -16.76 -13.43 -11.31
C THR A 91 -17.87 -13.89 -12.24
N ALA A 92 -18.93 -14.51 -11.71
CA ALA A 92 -20.15 -14.83 -12.48
C ALA A 92 -20.87 -13.57 -12.97
N HIS A 93 -21.00 -12.54 -12.11
CA HIS A 93 -21.55 -11.24 -12.48
C HIS A 93 -20.74 -10.60 -13.60
N LEU A 94 -19.42 -10.46 -13.43
CA LEU A 94 -18.53 -9.91 -14.47
C LEU A 94 -18.62 -10.71 -15.78
N SER A 95 -18.73 -12.03 -15.72
CA SER A 95 -18.90 -12.87 -16.92
C SER A 95 -20.24 -12.66 -17.64
N SER A 96 -21.25 -12.13 -16.95
CA SER A 96 -22.56 -11.81 -17.53
C SER A 96 -22.57 -10.46 -18.27
N ILE A 97 -21.60 -9.58 -17.97
CA ILE A 97 -21.49 -8.25 -18.55
C ILE A 97 -20.93 -8.34 -19.97
N SER A 98 -21.55 -7.61 -20.90
CA SER A 98 -21.14 -7.57 -22.31
C SER A 98 -19.72 -7.04 -22.51
N ASN A 99 -19.40 -5.91 -21.87
CA ASN A 99 -18.13 -5.20 -22.04
C ASN A 99 -17.34 -5.20 -20.73
N ILE A 100 -16.16 -5.81 -20.73
CA ILE A 100 -15.24 -5.79 -19.60
C ILE A 100 -14.09 -4.82 -19.88
N PHE A 101 -13.71 -4.08 -18.84
CA PHE A 101 -12.59 -3.15 -18.87
C PHE A 101 -11.46 -3.70 -18.01
N VAL A 102 -10.27 -3.77 -18.58
CA VAL A 102 -9.07 -4.30 -17.96
C VAL A 102 -8.01 -3.21 -17.90
N HIS A 103 -7.34 -3.10 -16.76
CA HIS A 103 -6.17 -2.23 -16.62
C HIS A 103 -5.05 -2.97 -15.90
N ASP A 104 -3.89 -3.00 -16.53
CA ASP A 104 -2.65 -3.53 -15.96
C ASP A 104 -1.86 -2.36 -15.38
N GLY A 105 -1.50 -2.47 -14.11
CA GLY A 105 -0.72 -1.47 -13.38
C GLY A 105 0.19 -2.11 -12.35
N ALA A 106 0.79 -1.29 -11.49
CA ALA A 106 1.65 -1.76 -10.41
C ALA A 106 1.48 -0.92 -9.14
N ILE A 107 1.82 -1.52 -8.00
CA ILE A 107 1.98 -0.85 -6.70
C ILE A 107 3.47 -0.82 -6.39
N GLY A 108 4.00 0.37 -6.13
CA GLY A 108 5.43 0.64 -6.23
C GLY A 108 5.81 0.98 -7.67
N SER A 109 6.69 1.95 -7.82
CA SER A 109 7.08 2.53 -9.11
C SER A 109 8.24 1.82 -9.81
N SER A 110 9.03 0.99 -9.10
CA SER A 110 10.15 0.25 -9.68
C SER A 110 9.74 -1.17 -10.05
N PRO A 111 9.97 -1.63 -11.31
CA PRO A 111 9.70 -3.00 -11.72
C PRO A 111 10.43 -4.10 -10.93
N LYS A 112 11.49 -3.75 -10.18
CA LYS A 112 12.27 -4.73 -9.40
C LYS A 112 11.57 -5.13 -8.11
N SER A 113 10.82 -4.22 -7.50
CA SER A 113 10.20 -4.40 -6.18
C SER A 113 8.73 -3.97 -6.14
N ASP A 114 8.09 -3.83 -7.29
CA ASP A 114 6.66 -3.53 -7.37
C ASP A 114 5.82 -4.80 -7.25
N ALA A 115 4.53 -4.63 -6.92
CA ALA A 115 3.53 -5.67 -7.03
C ALA A 115 2.69 -5.40 -8.29
N LYS A 116 2.68 -6.33 -9.23
CA LYS A 116 1.89 -6.21 -10.46
C LYS A 116 0.41 -6.34 -10.14
N VAL A 117 -0.42 -5.53 -10.79
CA VAL A 117 -1.86 -5.47 -10.56
C VAL A 117 -2.60 -5.60 -11.89
N ARG A 118 -3.64 -6.44 -11.92
CA ARG A 118 -4.65 -6.48 -12.97
C ARG A 118 -6.01 -6.09 -12.41
N VAL A 119 -6.57 -5.01 -12.92
CA VAL A 119 -7.95 -4.59 -12.67
C VAL A 119 -8.86 -5.23 -13.70
N ILE A 120 -9.98 -5.80 -13.26
CA ILE A 120 -11.05 -6.35 -14.09
C ILE A 120 -12.34 -5.70 -13.61
N SER A 121 -13.02 -4.97 -14.49
CA SER A 121 -14.16 -4.13 -14.13
C SER A 121 -15.29 -4.21 -15.14
N ASP A 122 -16.53 -4.10 -14.65
CA ASP A 122 -17.72 -3.85 -15.48
C ASP A 122 -17.93 -2.36 -15.82
N SER A 123 -17.15 -1.47 -15.20
CA SER A 123 -17.29 -0.03 -15.33
C SER A 123 -16.01 0.67 -15.79
N PRO A 124 -16.10 1.55 -16.80
CA PRO A 124 -14.97 2.37 -17.23
C PRO A 124 -14.62 3.45 -16.21
N SER A 125 -15.57 3.91 -15.38
CA SER A 125 -15.32 4.88 -14.30
C SER A 125 -14.43 4.28 -13.20
N ALA A 126 -14.66 3.02 -12.84
CA ALA A 126 -13.81 2.34 -11.86
C ALA A 126 -12.37 2.15 -12.39
N VAL A 127 -12.22 1.79 -13.67
CA VAL A 127 -10.90 1.70 -14.30
C VAL A 127 -10.20 3.06 -14.35
N LEU A 128 -10.90 4.12 -14.73
CA LEU A 128 -10.35 5.48 -14.76
C LEU A 128 -9.87 5.92 -13.36
N ARG A 129 -10.62 5.58 -12.32
CA ARG A 129 -10.25 5.87 -10.94
C ARG A 129 -8.99 5.12 -10.52
N LEU A 130 -8.95 3.81 -10.76
CA LEU A 130 -7.83 2.94 -10.37
C LEU A 130 -6.56 3.21 -11.18
N SER A 131 -6.67 3.56 -12.47
CA SER A 131 -5.51 3.90 -13.30
C SER A 131 -4.78 5.18 -12.86
N ASN A 132 -5.49 6.07 -12.16
CA ASN A 132 -4.90 7.26 -11.56
C ASN A 132 -4.20 6.98 -10.22
N VAL A 133 -4.42 5.80 -9.64
CA VAL A 133 -3.79 5.36 -8.38
C VAL A 133 -2.58 4.46 -8.66
N LEU A 134 -2.70 3.56 -9.63
CA LEU A 134 -1.68 2.55 -9.95
C LEU A 134 -0.59 3.10 -10.87
N TRP A 135 0.64 2.63 -10.66
CA TRP A 135 1.76 2.89 -11.56
C TRP A 135 1.56 2.22 -12.91
N GLU A 136 2.06 2.87 -13.97
CA GLU A 136 2.02 2.28 -15.31
C GLU A 136 2.94 1.07 -15.39
N THR A 137 2.47 0.00 -16.03
CA THR A 137 3.29 -1.18 -16.28
C THR A 137 2.87 -1.84 -17.58
N SER A 138 3.76 -2.63 -18.17
CA SER A 138 3.43 -3.34 -19.41
C SER A 138 2.52 -4.54 -19.13
N THR A 139 1.55 -4.79 -20.02
CA THR A 139 0.71 -5.99 -19.98
C THR A 139 1.54 -7.27 -19.97
N ARG A 140 2.68 -7.29 -20.68
CA ARG A 140 3.58 -8.44 -20.67
C ARG A 140 4.11 -8.73 -19.27
N ALA A 141 4.51 -7.70 -18.52
CA ALA A 141 5.02 -7.85 -17.16
C ALA A 141 3.95 -8.43 -16.23
N VAL A 142 2.70 -7.97 -16.30
CA VAL A 142 1.60 -8.51 -15.48
C VAL A 142 1.26 -9.95 -15.87
N SER A 143 1.20 -10.26 -17.15
CA SER A 143 0.82 -11.60 -17.63
C SER A 143 1.88 -12.69 -17.39
N HIS A 144 3.16 -12.32 -17.27
CA HIS A 144 4.25 -13.24 -16.95
C HIS A 144 4.61 -13.24 -15.46
N ASP A 145 3.96 -12.39 -14.67
CA ASP A 145 4.15 -12.38 -13.23
C ASP A 145 3.63 -13.67 -12.61
N SER A 146 4.37 -14.24 -11.67
CA SER A 146 3.96 -15.47 -10.97
C SER A 146 2.82 -15.23 -9.98
N CYS A 147 2.67 -14.00 -9.47
CA CYS A 147 1.68 -13.65 -8.45
C CYS A 147 1.12 -12.23 -8.65
N PRO A 148 0.44 -11.93 -9.78
CA PRO A 148 -0.16 -10.63 -9.98
C PRO A 148 -1.41 -10.48 -9.11
N LEU A 149 -1.47 -9.36 -8.40
CA LEU A 149 -2.64 -8.92 -7.65
C LEU A 149 -3.82 -8.72 -8.62
N THR A 150 -5.00 -9.19 -8.26
CA THR A 150 -6.20 -9.05 -9.10
C THR A 150 -7.26 -8.22 -8.38
N ILE A 151 -7.66 -7.09 -8.98
CA ILE A 151 -8.77 -6.26 -8.50
C ILE A 151 -10.01 -6.57 -9.33
N TYR A 152 -11.08 -7.03 -8.70
CA TYR A 152 -12.39 -7.22 -9.31
C TYR A 152 -13.30 -6.06 -8.91
N ALA A 153 -13.58 -5.14 -9.83
CA ALA A 153 -14.51 -4.04 -9.61
C ALA A 153 -15.87 -4.37 -10.23
N ALA A 154 -16.80 -4.83 -9.39
CA ALA A 154 -18.16 -5.16 -9.80
C ALA A 154 -19.10 -4.05 -9.35
N THR A 155 -19.19 -3.00 -10.15
CA THR A 155 -19.88 -1.76 -9.79
C THR A 155 -21.40 -1.85 -9.92
N SER A 156 -21.89 -2.73 -10.80
CA SER A 156 -23.31 -2.97 -11.05
C SER A 156 -23.85 -4.22 -10.35
N ILE A 157 -23.05 -4.87 -9.50
CA ILE A 157 -23.48 -6.04 -8.74
C ILE A 157 -24.55 -5.65 -7.72
N SER A 158 -25.52 -6.54 -7.51
CA SER A 158 -26.60 -6.30 -6.55
C SER A 158 -26.09 -6.23 -5.12
N ALA A 159 -26.60 -5.27 -4.34
CA ALA A 159 -26.31 -5.11 -2.91
C ALA A 159 -26.72 -6.35 -2.08
N ALA A 160 -27.64 -7.18 -2.58
CA ALA A 160 -28.06 -8.44 -1.95
C ALA A 160 -26.92 -9.46 -1.79
N VAL A 161 -25.79 -9.26 -2.48
CA VAL A 161 -24.58 -10.07 -2.30
C VAL A 161 -24.06 -10.00 -0.86
N GLU A 162 -24.17 -8.84 -0.19
CA GLU A 162 -23.75 -8.66 1.22
C GLU A 162 -24.53 -9.60 2.15
N ASP A 163 -25.86 -9.65 1.98
CA ASP A 163 -26.76 -10.49 2.77
C ASP A 163 -26.47 -11.97 2.58
N VAL A 164 -26.18 -12.38 1.33
CA VAL A 164 -25.90 -13.78 0.98
C VAL A 164 -24.58 -14.27 1.58
N ILE A 165 -23.63 -13.36 1.84
CA ILE A 165 -22.31 -13.69 2.43
C ILE A 165 -22.34 -13.53 3.96
N GLY A 166 -23.39 -12.91 4.51
CA GLY A 166 -23.53 -12.69 5.94
C GLY A 166 -22.53 -11.66 6.47
N LEU A 167 -22.17 -10.65 5.66
CA LEU A 167 -21.27 -9.57 6.06
C LEU A 167 -22.00 -8.45 6.84
N GLY A 168 -23.33 -8.55 6.97
CA GLY A 168 -24.20 -7.55 7.59
C GLY A 168 -24.48 -6.40 6.62
N ALA A 169 -25.71 -5.90 6.60
CA ALA A 169 -26.10 -4.79 5.73
C ALA A 169 -25.36 -3.50 6.17
N GLN A 170 -24.33 -3.10 5.43
CA GLN A 170 -23.57 -1.89 5.70
C GLN A 170 -23.72 -0.90 4.54
N GLY A 171 -24.97 -0.45 4.35
CA GLY A 171 -25.32 0.68 3.50
C GLY A 171 -25.33 0.39 1.99
N ASN A 172 -26.14 1.15 1.24
CA ASN A 172 -26.34 0.96 -0.20
C ASN A 172 -25.14 1.36 -1.09
N ASN A 173 -23.99 1.69 -0.51
CA ASN A 173 -22.82 2.22 -1.25
C ASN A 173 -21.77 1.13 -1.58
N GLY A 174 -21.91 -0.08 -1.06
CA GLY A 174 -21.01 -1.22 -1.32
C GLY A 174 -19.82 -1.30 -0.35
N PHE A 175 -18.93 -2.26 -0.58
CA PHE A 175 -17.88 -2.65 0.36
C PHE A 175 -16.59 -3.12 -0.34
N ILE A 176 -15.50 -3.17 0.44
CA ILE A 176 -14.17 -3.60 0.02
C ILE A 176 -13.85 -4.94 0.70
N ALA A 177 -13.45 -5.95 -0.08
CA ALA A 177 -13.03 -7.25 0.45
C ALA A 177 -11.70 -7.70 -0.15
N ALA A 178 -10.73 -8.02 0.70
CA ALA A 178 -9.37 -8.40 0.31
C ALA A 178 -8.99 -9.79 0.85
N ASP A 179 -8.24 -10.55 0.05
CA ASP A 179 -7.68 -11.84 0.43
C ASP A 179 -6.19 -11.88 0.07
N VAL A 180 -5.35 -11.82 1.11
CA VAL A 180 -3.89 -11.73 0.99
C VAL A 180 -3.32 -12.99 0.36
N GLU A 181 -3.79 -14.18 0.76
CA GLU A 181 -3.30 -15.46 0.21
C GLU A 181 -3.63 -15.61 -1.28
N ARG A 182 -4.75 -15.03 -1.72
CA ARG A 182 -5.16 -15.05 -3.13
C ARG A 182 -4.61 -13.88 -3.93
N SER A 183 -3.96 -12.92 -3.28
CA SER A 183 -3.55 -11.65 -3.89
C SER A 183 -4.72 -11.02 -4.65
N SER A 184 -5.89 -10.92 -4.01
CA SER A 184 -7.10 -10.43 -4.68
C SER A 184 -7.89 -9.42 -3.85
N LEU A 185 -8.42 -8.41 -4.55
CA LEU A 185 -9.27 -7.35 -4.02
C LEU A 185 -10.60 -7.36 -4.76
N ILE A 186 -11.70 -7.23 -4.04
CA ILE A 186 -13.06 -7.11 -4.59
C ILE A 186 -13.63 -5.77 -4.15
N LEU A 187 -14.10 -5.00 -5.13
CA LEU A 187 -14.78 -3.73 -4.94
C LEU A 187 -16.21 -3.88 -5.45
N CYS A 188 -17.18 -3.87 -4.54
CA CYS A 188 -18.60 -4.01 -4.87
C CYS A 188 -19.30 -2.64 -4.87
N GLY A 189 -20.26 -2.44 -5.78
CA GLY A 189 -21.06 -1.21 -5.83
C GLY A 189 -20.20 0.03 -6.07
N LYS A 190 -20.29 1.03 -5.18
CA LYS A 190 -19.50 2.27 -5.27
C LYS A 190 -18.17 2.22 -4.51
N ALA A 191 -17.72 1.04 -4.08
CA ALA A 191 -16.46 0.88 -3.35
C ALA A 191 -15.23 1.43 -4.10
N PHE A 192 -15.24 1.43 -5.43
CA PHE A 192 -14.17 2.03 -6.25
C PHE A 192 -14.02 3.55 -6.06
N SER A 193 -15.03 4.23 -5.48
CA SER A 193 -14.97 5.64 -5.14
C SER A 193 -14.29 5.92 -3.80
N ASP A 194 -14.12 4.91 -2.93
CA ASP A 194 -13.34 5.03 -1.69
C ASP A 194 -11.87 4.71 -1.97
N ILE A 195 -11.15 5.72 -2.45
CA ILE A 195 -9.74 5.60 -2.81
C ILE A 195 -8.85 5.34 -1.60
N ASN A 196 -9.21 5.85 -0.42
CA ASN A 196 -8.40 5.69 0.78
C ASN A 196 -8.49 4.25 1.29
N GLY A 197 -9.71 3.71 1.44
CA GLY A 197 -9.91 2.31 1.81
C GLY A 197 -9.34 1.34 0.76
N THR A 198 -9.43 1.71 -0.53
CA THR A 198 -8.81 0.93 -1.61
C THR A 198 -7.28 0.92 -1.51
N LYS A 199 -6.64 2.08 -1.28
CA LYS A 199 -5.18 2.18 -1.09
C LYS A 199 -4.70 1.42 0.14
N GLU A 200 -5.43 1.51 1.25
CA GLU A 200 -5.14 0.76 2.48
C GLU A 200 -5.16 -0.74 2.23
N ALA A 201 -6.22 -1.25 1.59
CA ALA A 201 -6.32 -2.66 1.23
C ALA A 201 -5.23 -3.09 0.23
N LEU A 202 -4.93 -2.27 -0.78
CA LEU A 202 -3.89 -2.57 -1.77
C LEU A 202 -2.48 -2.54 -1.18
N ALA A 203 -2.17 -1.60 -0.29
CA ALA A 203 -0.90 -1.56 0.42
C ALA A 203 -0.70 -2.88 1.19
N THR A 204 -1.70 -3.26 1.98
CA THR A 204 -1.73 -4.53 2.74
C THR A 204 -1.53 -5.75 1.84
N LEU A 205 -2.23 -5.83 0.71
CA LEU A 205 -2.12 -6.96 -0.22
C LEU A 205 -0.76 -7.03 -0.94
N SER A 206 -0.12 -5.88 -1.14
CA SER A 206 1.15 -5.78 -1.85
C SER A 206 2.38 -6.09 -0.98
N GLU A 207 2.26 -5.94 0.34
CA GLU A 207 3.35 -6.12 1.30
C GLU A 207 4.14 -7.44 1.11
N PRO A 208 3.51 -8.63 1.07
CA PRO A 208 4.28 -9.88 0.92
C PRO A 208 5.01 -9.96 -0.42
N VAL A 209 4.42 -9.42 -1.49
CA VAL A 209 5.01 -9.45 -2.84
C VAL A 209 6.20 -8.51 -2.91
N ILE A 210 6.08 -7.30 -2.35
CA ILE A 210 7.15 -6.31 -2.28
C ILE A 210 8.33 -6.85 -1.45
N SER A 211 8.04 -7.43 -0.28
CA SER A 211 9.04 -8.05 0.60
C SER A 211 9.77 -9.21 -0.06
N ALA A 212 9.03 -10.11 -0.74
CA ALA A 212 9.63 -11.22 -1.48
C ALA A 212 10.55 -10.75 -2.63
N ARG A 213 10.36 -9.52 -3.12
CA ARG A 213 11.19 -8.89 -4.15
C ARG A 213 12.31 -8.01 -3.58
N GLY A 214 12.53 -8.05 -2.26
CA GLY A 214 13.59 -7.31 -1.58
C GLY A 214 13.30 -5.82 -1.37
N GLY A 215 12.05 -5.39 -1.54
CA GLY A 215 11.59 -4.07 -1.10
C GLY A 215 11.08 -4.14 0.35
N LEU A 216 11.27 -3.07 1.13
CA LEU A 216 10.73 -2.95 2.47
C LEU A 216 9.52 -2.00 2.43
N PRO A 217 8.28 -2.51 2.52
CA PRO A 217 7.09 -1.66 2.60
C PRO A 217 7.03 -0.98 3.97
N LEU A 218 6.83 0.33 3.99
CA LEU A 218 6.81 1.16 5.19
C LEU A 218 5.64 2.15 5.13
N SER A 219 4.95 2.34 6.25
CA SER A 219 3.87 3.34 6.39
C SER A 219 4.38 4.79 6.52
N ALA A 220 5.61 5.05 6.08
CA ALA A 220 6.21 6.38 6.12
C ALA A 220 5.60 7.33 5.08
N ARG A 221 5.79 8.63 5.31
CA ARG A 221 5.64 9.69 4.32
C ARG A 221 6.97 10.09 3.75
N LEU A 222 6.94 10.54 2.51
CA LEU A 222 8.10 10.97 1.77
C LEU A 222 8.13 12.49 1.67
N LEU A 223 9.25 13.08 2.10
CA LEU A 223 9.56 14.49 1.98
C LEU A 223 10.82 14.63 1.12
N VAL A 224 10.76 15.50 0.11
CA VAL A 224 11.87 15.74 -0.81
C VAL A 224 12.17 17.23 -0.84
N SER A 225 13.43 17.60 -0.60
CA SER A 225 13.91 18.98 -0.65
C SER A 225 15.25 19.04 -1.36
N GLY A 226 15.24 19.53 -2.61
CA GLY A 226 16.41 19.41 -3.49
C GLY A 226 16.78 17.93 -3.70
N ASP A 227 18.03 17.58 -3.41
CA ASP A 227 18.53 16.20 -3.48
C ASP A 227 18.29 15.38 -2.20
N SER A 228 17.81 16.01 -1.13
CA SER A 228 17.61 15.36 0.17
C SER A 228 16.25 14.68 0.22
N VAL A 229 16.28 13.38 0.57
CA VAL A 229 15.11 12.52 0.70
C VAL A 229 14.95 12.14 2.17
N VAL A 230 13.79 12.42 2.75
CA VAL A 230 13.51 12.16 4.17
C VAL A 230 12.29 11.27 4.31
N LEU A 231 12.44 10.19 5.08
CA LEU A 231 11.31 9.36 5.49
C LEU A 231 10.78 9.83 6.84
N ILE A 232 9.48 10.06 6.92
CA ILE A 232 8.82 10.51 8.14
C ILE A 232 7.79 9.48 8.59
N PHE A 233 7.97 8.96 9.80
CA PHE A 233 6.99 8.14 10.50
C PHE A 233 6.32 8.99 11.56
N ALA A 234 5.05 9.30 11.36
CA ALA A 234 4.31 10.18 12.26
C ALA A 234 2.81 9.84 12.23
N PRO A 235 2.08 10.12 13.32
CA PRO A 235 0.64 9.97 13.34
C PRO A 235 -0.05 11.00 12.41
N GLU A 236 -1.27 10.71 11.97
CA GLU A 236 -1.98 11.48 10.94
C GLU A 236 -2.23 12.96 11.31
N ASN A 237 -2.46 13.26 12.59
CA ASN A 237 -2.60 14.64 13.06
C ASN A 237 -1.33 15.47 12.82
N VAL A 238 -0.16 14.84 13.00
CA VAL A 238 1.15 15.47 12.75
C VAL A 238 1.38 15.63 11.25
N ILE A 239 1.09 14.59 10.45
CA ILE A 239 1.19 14.64 8.98
C ILE A 239 0.37 15.80 8.39
N ARG A 240 -0.86 16.03 8.88
CA ARG A 240 -1.73 17.11 8.40
C ARG A 240 -1.08 18.50 8.54
N SER A 241 -0.25 18.71 9.55
CA SER A 241 0.42 20.00 9.78
C SER A 241 1.49 20.36 8.74
N PHE A 242 1.98 19.39 7.97
CA PHE A 242 2.98 19.58 6.91
C PHE A 242 2.66 18.87 5.60
N ALA A 243 1.38 18.58 5.35
CA ALA A 243 0.93 17.88 4.15
C ALA A 243 1.42 18.55 2.85
N ASP A 244 1.49 19.89 2.83
CA ASP A 244 1.93 20.68 1.67
C ASP A 244 3.41 20.47 1.30
N LEU A 245 4.22 19.95 2.23
CA LEU A 245 5.64 19.70 2.01
C LEU A 245 5.90 18.26 1.52
N LEU A 246 4.94 17.36 1.67
CA LEU A 246 5.11 15.95 1.35
C LEU A 246 4.91 15.68 -0.15
N VAL A 247 5.64 14.69 -0.66
CA VAL A 247 5.41 14.14 -2.01
C VAL A 247 4.02 13.53 -2.11
N SER A 248 3.55 12.90 -1.02
CA SER A 248 2.21 12.35 -0.88
C SER A 248 1.69 12.56 0.54
N ALA A 249 0.41 12.93 0.63
CA ALA A 249 -0.34 12.83 1.89
C ALA A 249 -0.69 11.38 2.24
N ASP A 250 -0.65 10.45 1.27
CA ASP A 250 -0.94 9.04 1.50
C ASP A 250 0.25 8.33 2.17
N ALA A 251 -0.06 7.42 3.10
CA ALA A 251 0.92 6.54 3.69
C ALA A 251 1.42 5.53 2.67
N GLY A 252 2.71 5.21 2.72
CA GLY A 252 3.23 4.04 2.03
C GLY A 252 4.35 4.35 1.06
N VAL A 253 5.52 3.84 1.38
CA VAL A 253 6.69 3.80 0.52
C VAL A 253 7.29 2.40 0.51
N VAL A 254 8.06 2.10 -0.52
CA VAL A 254 8.98 0.97 -0.55
C VAL A 254 10.39 1.51 -0.42
N LEU A 255 11.10 1.08 0.61
CA LEU A 255 12.54 1.28 0.72
C LEU A 255 13.24 0.08 0.08
N SER A 256 13.95 0.34 -1.02
CA SER A 256 14.70 -0.67 -1.76
C SER A 256 16.20 -0.34 -1.77
N HIS A 257 17.02 -1.22 -2.34
CA HIS A 257 18.44 -0.92 -2.59
C HIS A 257 18.66 0.23 -3.58
N GLU A 258 17.66 0.55 -4.43
CA GLU A 258 17.74 1.65 -5.39
C GLU A 258 17.38 3.01 -4.77
N GLY A 259 16.72 2.99 -3.61
CA GLY A 259 16.21 4.17 -2.92
C GLY A 259 14.74 4.03 -2.53
N VAL A 260 14.01 5.14 -2.50
CA VAL A 260 12.63 5.22 -2.01
C VAL A 260 11.63 5.33 -3.15
N LEU A 261 10.55 4.56 -3.08
CA LEU A 261 9.51 4.48 -4.09
C LEU A 261 8.13 4.71 -3.44
N PRO A 262 7.30 5.64 -3.91
CA PRO A 262 5.91 5.73 -3.45
C PRO A 262 5.10 4.50 -3.87
N LEU A 263 4.21 3.99 -2.99
CA LEU A 263 3.35 2.86 -3.35
C LEU A 263 2.37 3.20 -4.48
N PHE A 264 1.84 4.43 -4.47
CA PHE A 264 0.82 4.88 -5.41
C PHE A 264 1.23 6.17 -6.13
N LYS A 265 0.64 6.40 -7.30
CA LYS A 265 0.78 7.66 -8.03
C LYS A 265 0.22 8.83 -7.22
N THR A 266 0.92 9.96 -7.27
CA THR A 266 0.45 11.24 -6.74
C THR A 266 0.27 12.25 -7.85
N LYS A 267 -0.68 13.18 -7.69
CA LYS A 267 -0.94 14.26 -8.66
C LYS A 267 0.25 15.21 -8.84
N MET A 268 1.13 15.27 -7.84
CA MET A 268 2.31 16.14 -7.79
C MET A 268 3.56 15.49 -8.41
N SER A 269 3.45 14.30 -9.02
CA SER A 269 4.59 13.60 -9.60
C SER A 269 5.22 14.43 -10.73
N SER A 270 6.31 15.13 -10.39
CA SER A 270 7.21 15.88 -11.27
C SER A 270 8.02 14.96 -12.21
N GLY A 271 7.51 13.77 -12.53
CA GLY A 271 8.15 12.76 -13.37
C GLY A 271 9.11 11.82 -12.64
N GLU A 272 9.57 12.15 -11.43
CA GLU A 272 10.43 11.27 -10.65
C GLU A 272 9.60 10.23 -9.89
N ASN A 273 9.76 8.97 -10.29
CA ASN A 273 9.06 7.84 -9.68
C ASN A 273 9.98 7.04 -8.74
N LEU A 274 11.29 7.29 -8.77
CA LEU A 274 12.30 6.70 -7.89
C LEU A 274 13.12 7.82 -7.27
N TYR A 275 13.15 7.88 -5.96
CA TYR A 275 13.92 8.84 -5.19
C TYR A 275 15.20 8.20 -4.66
N LYS A 276 16.23 9.02 -4.42
CA LYS A 276 17.50 8.59 -3.83
C LYS A 276 17.28 7.91 -2.46
N MET A 277 18.30 7.20 -1.99
CA MET A 277 18.32 6.65 -0.63
C MET A 277 18.04 7.78 0.39
N PRO A 278 17.28 7.52 1.48
CA PRO A 278 16.99 8.55 2.46
C PRO A 278 18.28 9.13 3.04
N SER A 279 18.40 10.45 3.00
CA SER A 279 19.44 11.17 3.72
C SER A 279 19.16 11.22 5.22
N ALA A 280 17.90 11.02 5.63
CA ALA A 280 17.50 10.89 7.04
C ALA A 280 16.17 10.14 7.21
N VAL A 281 15.97 9.56 8.39
CA VAL A 281 14.70 9.03 8.88
C VAL A 281 14.26 9.80 10.11
N ILE A 282 12.97 10.12 10.20
CA ILE A 282 12.38 10.85 11.31
C ILE A 282 11.26 10.01 11.91
N LEU A 283 11.36 9.73 13.19
CA LEU A 283 10.32 9.14 14.01
C LEU A 283 9.69 10.25 14.85
N ALA A 284 8.46 10.65 14.53
CA ALA A 284 7.73 11.60 15.34
C ALA A 284 7.05 10.87 16.51
N THR A 285 7.22 11.39 17.70
CA THR A 285 6.56 10.90 18.91
C THR A 285 5.87 12.08 19.57
N SER A 286 4.70 11.85 20.15
CA SER A 286 4.13 12.82 21.09
C SER A 286 4.44 12.33 22.49
N ASP A 287 5.09 13.18 23.30
CA ASP A 287 5.28 12.96 24.73
C ASP A 287 4.94 14.23 25.52
N SER A 288 3.81 14.20 26.23
CA SER A 288 3.33 15.27 27.10
C SER A 288 4.00 15.29 28.48
N SER A 289 4.73 14.24 28.90
CA SER A 289 5.44 14.25 30.18
C SER A 289 6.74 15.05 30.14
N GLY A 290 7.22 15.41 28.95
CA GLY A 290 8.47 16.15 28.75
C GLY A 290 9.73 15.31 29.02
N SER A 291 9.58 13.98 29.07
CA SER A 291 10.67 13.03 29.31
C SER A 291 11.51 12.84 28.05
N ILE A 292 10.88 12.80 26.88
CA ILE A 292 11.56 12.73 25.57
C ILE A 292 12.04 14.14 25.17
N PRO A 293 13.34 14.33 24.86
CA PRO A 293 13.84 15.59 24.32
C PRO A 293 13.13 16.00 23.03
N THR A 294 13.14 17.29 22.72
CA THR A 294 12.51 17.82 21.49
C THR A 294 13.02 17.14 20.23
N VAL A 295 14.34 16.96 20.13
CA VAL A 295 14.99 16.19 19.06
C VAL A 295 16.16 15.41 19.64
N SER A 296 16.35 14.19 19.14
CA SER A 296 17.51 13.36 19.48
C SER A 296 17.94 12.49 18.32
N LYS A 297 19.24 12.27 18.20
CA LYS A 297 19.82 11.32 17.25
C LYS A 297 19.76 9.92 17.85
N LEU A 298 19.24 8.96 17.09
CA LEU A 298 19.12 7.57 17.49
C LEU A 298 20.24 6.73 16.89
N SER A 299 20.72 5.73 17.65
CA SER A 299 21.41 4.61 17.03
C SER A 299 20.42 3.77 16.19
N PRO A 300 20.90 2.96 15.23
CA PRO A 300 20.00 2.08 14.47
C PRO A 300 19.13 1.18 15.36
N GLY A 301 19.69 0.66 16.45
CA GLY A 301 18.96 -0.18 17.41
C GLY A 301 17.87 0.58 18.16
N GLN A 302 18.17 1.80 18.63
CA GLN A 302 17.18 2.69 19.24
C GLN A 302 16.08 3.07 18.25
N ALA A 303 16.45 3.38 17.00
CA ALA A 303 15.49 3.69 15.94
C ALA A 303 14.52 2.52 15.71
N ALA A 304 15.03 1.29 15.63
CA ALA A 304 14.20 0.11 15.46
C ALA A 304 13.30 -0.14 16.69
N TYR A 305 13.81 0.09 17.91
CA TYR A 305 13.04 -0.02 19.15
C TYR A 305 11.87 0.99 19.21
N HIS A 306 12.14 2.27 18.90
CA HIS A 306 11.11 3.30 18.84
C HIS A 306 10.13 3.07 17.69
N PHE A 307 10.60 2.59 16.53
CA PHE A 307 9.74 2.22 15.40
C PHE A 307 8.79 1.07 15.76
N LEU A 308 9.32 0.02 16.40
CA LEU A 308 8.53 -1.13 16.84
C LEU A 308 7.48 -0.75 17.89
N ALA A 309 7.80 0.20 18.77
CA ALA A 309 6.86 0.69 19.79
C ALA A 309 5.80 1.63 19.19
N GLY A 310 6.25 2.62 18.40
CA GLY A 310 5.42 3.70 17.85
C GLY A 310 4.63 4.46 18.92
N TYR A 311 5.31 4.88 19.98
CA TYR A 311 4.70 5.55 21.13
C TYR A 311 4.08 6.91 20.77
N GLN A 312 2.86 7.17 21.24
CA GLN A 312 2.13 8.41 21.08
C GLN A 312 1.34 8.74 22.37
N ASN A 313 1.86 9.60 23.25
CA ASN A 313 1.19 10.08 24.47
C ASN A 313 0.50 8.99 25.31
N GLY A 314 1.15 7.84 25.49
CA GLY A 314 0.60 6.72 26.28
C GLY A 314 0.03 5.58 25.44
N GLU A 315 -0.24 5.82 24.16
CA GLU A 315 -0.62 4.78 23.19
C GLU A 315 0.61 4.26 22.44
N PHE A 316 0.49 3.06 21.88
CA PHE A 316 1.55 2.41 21.11
C PHE A 316 0.99 1.90 19.78
N VAL A 317 1.60 2.37 18.68
CA VAL A 317 1.22 2.03 17.30
C VAL A 317 2.43 1.40 16.60
N PRO A 318 2.66 0.08 16.75
CA PRO A 318 3.83 -0.57 16.18
C PRO A 318 4.00 -0.32 14.69
N GLY A 319 5.21 0.05 14.29
CA GLY A 319 5.55 0.36 12.90
C GLY A 319 4.87 1.61 12.34
N TYR A 320 4.22 2.41 13.19
CA TYR A 320 3.43 3.59 12.79
C TYR A 320 2.30 3.26 11.79
N ALA A 321 1.84 2.00 11.79
CA ALA A 321 0.79 1.53 10.92
C ALA A 321 -0.54 1.41 11.68
N ASN A 322 -1.49 2.29 11.38
CA ASN A 322 -2.86 2.22 11.92
C ASN A 322 -3.76 1.22 11.16
N GLY A 323 -3.38 0.88 9.94
CA GLY A 323 -4.10 -0.03 9.05
C GLY A 323 -3.75 -1.51 9.27
N PRO A 324 -4.45 -2.43 8.58
CA PRO A 324 -4.07 -3.82 8.54
C PRO A 324 -2.68 -3.97 7.90
N SER A 325 -1.87 -4.89 8.42
CA SER A 325 -0.60 -5.29 7.83
C SER A 325 -0.47 -6.81 7.88
N CYS A 326 0.17 -7.37 6.86
CA CYS A 326 0.44 -8.80 6.71
C CYS A 326 1.81 -9.19 7.26
N ILE A 327 2.69 -8.20 7.48
CA ILE A 327 4.04 -8.41 7.99
C ILE A 327 4.03 -8.11 9.49
N ASP A 328 4.70 -8.95 10.27
CA ASP A 328 4.85 -8.68 11.69
C ASP A 328 5.68 -7.40 11.90
N ALA A 329 5.25 -6.54 12.82
CA ALA A 329 5.93 -5.28 13.08
C ALA A 329 7.38 -5.49 13.55
N LEU A 330 7.68 -6.60 14.24
CA LEU A 330 9.04 -6.97 14.62
C LEU A 330 9.90 -7.29 13.40
N ASP A 331 9.34 -7.97 12.40
CA ASP A 331 10.05 -8.29 11.16
C ASP A 331 10.32 -7.02 10.34
N LEU A 332 9.35 -6.09 10.28
CA LEU A 332 9.56 -4.77 9.70
C LEU A 332 10.64 -3.99 10.44
N ALA A 333 10.67 -4.03 11.78
CA ALA A 333 11.68 -3.36 12.59
C ALA A 333 13.08 -3.96 12.38
N LYS A 334 13.21 -5.29 12.29
CA LYS A 334 14.46 -6.01 11.95
C LYS A 334 14.96 -5.64 10.55
N ALA A 335 14.07 -5.58 9.57
CA ALA A 335 14.42 -5.16 8.21
C ALA A 335 14.84 -3.69 8.14
N LEU A 336 14.10 -2.80 8.83
CA LEU A 336 14.44 -1.38 8.92
C LEU A 336 15.81 -1.19 9.59
N HIS A 337 16.04 -1.84 10.73
CA HIS A 337 17.32 -1.82 11.43
C HIS A 337 18.49 -2.17 10.51
N SER A 338 18.34 -3.26 9.76
CA SER A 338 19.36 -3.72 8.82
C SER A 338 19.66 -2.68 7.75
N LYS A 339 18.63 -2.03 7.20
CA LYS A 339 18.78 -0.97 6.18
C LYS A 339 19.40 0.31 6.73
N LEU A 340 19.03 0.72 7.95
CA LEU A 340 19.63 1.86 8.62
C LEU A 340 21.13 1.65 8.85
N LYS A 341 21.53 0.43 9.25
CA LYS A 341 22.94 0.06 9.48
C LYS A 341 23.75 -0.05 8.18
N GLU A 342 23.20 -0.74 7.17
CA GLU A 342 23.84 -0.94 5.86
C GLU A 342 24.16 0.38 5.15
N HIS A 343 23.19 1.30 5.13
CA HIS A 343 23.32 2.58 4.43
C HIS A 343 23.71 3.75 5.33
N GLN A 344 23.99 3.49 6.62
CA GLN A 344 24.34 4.50 7.62
C GLN A 344 23.37 5.70 7.66
N ILE A 345 22.08 5.41 7.54
CA ILE A 345 21.04 6.44 7.45
C ILE A 345 20.84 7.07 8.84
N PRO A 346 21.11 8.37 9.01
CA PRO A 346 20.90 9.03 10.29
C PRO A 346 19.41 9.05 10.62
N THR A 347 19.07 8.65 11.85
CA THR A 347 17.69 8.57 12.31
C THR A 347 17.50 9.47 13.53
N PHE A 348 16.37 10.19 13.55
CA PHE A 348 16.05 11.16 14.59
C PHE A 348 14.69 10.85 15.22
N LEU A 349 14.62 10.99 16.54
CA LEU A 349 13.36 11.05 17.28
C LEU A 349 12.99 12.50 17.47
N VAL A 350 11.77 12.88 17.09
CA VAL A 350 11.25 14.25 17.23
C VAL A 350 10.02 14.23 18.12
N ASN A 351 10.11 14.87 19.29
CA ASN A 351 8.95 15.08 20.15
C ASN A 351 8.13 16.27 19.64
N VAL A 352 6.95 16.00 19.12
CA VAL A 352 6.05 17.00 18.57
C VAL A 352 5.15 17.67 19.62
N GLY A 353 5.14 17.21 20.88
CA GLY A 353 4.34 17.77 21.97
C GLY A 353 2.81 17.70 21.74
N GLU A 354 2.04 18.31 22.65
CA GLU A 354 0.60 18.58 22.45
C GLU A 354 0.36 19.84 21.60
N GLU A 355 -0.81 19.90 20.95
CA GLU A 355 -1.25 21.01 20.11
C GLU A 355 -1.05 22.38 20.81
N GLY A 356 -0.10 23.18 20.33
CA GLY A 356 0.11 24.56 20.80
C GLY A 356 1.54 24.94 21.21
N LYS A 357 2.44 23.98 21.50
CA LYS A 357 3.88 24.24 21.79
C LYS A 357 4.86 23.53 20.85
N SER A 358 4.31 22.97 19.76
CA SER A 358 4.96 22.04 18.85
C SER A 358 6.01 22.68 17.93
N VAL A 359 7.07 21.92 17.63
CA VAL A 359 7.99 22.16 16.51
C VAL A 359 7.15 22.17 15.22
N ALA A 360 7.05 23.33 14.56
CA ALA A 360 6.32 23.42 13.30
C ALA A 360 6.99 22.52 12.26
N GLY A 361 6.24 21.89 11.36
CA GLY A 361 6.81 21.00 10.32
C GLY A 361 7.92 21.64 9.47
N LYS A 362 7.96 22.98 9.39
CA LYS A 362 9.06 23.73 8.76
C LYS A 362 10.39 23.65 9.52
N ASP A 363 10.34 23.46 10.82
CA ASP A 363 11.52 23.28 11.67
C ASP A 363 12.07 21.86 11.54
N ILE A 364 11.22 20.85 11.27
CA ILE A 364 11.66 19.47 10.94
C ILE A 364 12.62 19.47 9.75
N LEU A 365 12.30 20.22 8.68
CA LEU A 365 13.18 20.38 7.51
C LEU A 365 14.52 21.07 7.84
N LYS A 366 14.48 22.13 8.66
CA LYS A 366 15.71 22.83 9.08
C LYS A 366 16.62 21.94 9.93
N MET A 367 16.04 20.97 10.63
CA MET A 367 16.77 20.06 11.53
C MET A 367 17.47 18.91 10.80
N VAL A 368 16.99 18.49 9.62
CA VAL A 368 17.61 17.42 8.81
C VAL A 368 19.02 17.79 8.31
N GLY A 369 19.38 19.08 8.31
CA GLY A 369 20.71 19.56 7.97
C GLY A 369 21.65 19.84 9.16
N LEU A 370 21.22 19.56 10.41
CA LEU A 370 22.03 19.85 11.59
C LEU A 370 22.94 18.66 11.93
N GLU A 371 24.25 18.84 11.74
CA GLU A 371 25.26 17.82 12.07
C GLU A 371 25.40 17.57 13.58
N ASN A 372 25.00 18.52 14.43
CA ASN A 372 25.23 18.54 15.88
C ASN A 372 23.97 18.27 16.72
N ILE A 373 23.20 17.24 16.40
CA ILE A 373 22.08 16.79 17.24
C ILE A 373 22.60 15.81 18.30
N ALA A 374 22.25 16.08 19.56
CA ALA A 374 22.65 15.23 20.70
C ALA A 374 22.08 13.80 20.57
N PRO A 375 22.82 12.77 21.04
CA PRO A 375 22.29 11.42 21.18
C PRO A 375 21.03 11.39 22.06
N PHE A 376 20.18 10.40 21.84
CA PHE A 376 18.99 10.22 22.67
C PHE A 376 19.37 9.83 24.10
N GLU A 377 18.97 10.71 25.01
CA GLU A 377 19.01 10.50 26.45
C GLU A 377 17.70 11.01 27.05
N LEU A 378 17.12 10.20 27.95
CA LEU A 378 15.87 10.56 28.62
C LEU A 378 16.11 11.73 29.58
N LYS A 379 15.30 12.79 29.49
CA LYS A 379 15.29 13.85 30.50
C LYS A 379 14.70 13.30 31.79
N ARG A 380 15.30 13.62 32.94
CA ARG A 380 14.87 13.12 34.26
C ARG A 380 13.35 13.25 34.44
N GLY A 381 12.66 12.12 34.65
CA GLY A 381 11.24 12.08 35.01
C GLY A 381 10.46 10.95 34.34
N GLY A 382 9.72 10.16 35.13
CA GLY A 382 8.71 9.20 34.67
C GLY A 382 9.20 7.78 34.35
N ASP A 383 8.30 6.79 34.46
CA ASP A 383 8.51 5.38 34.12
C ASP A 383 8.30 5.11 32.62
N LEU A 384 8.84 5.96 31.74
CA LEU A 384 8.61 5.81 30.30
C LEU A 384 9.33 4.58 29.73
N LYS A 385 10.57 4.33 30.19
CA LYS A 385 11.33 3.14 29.82
C LYS A 385 10.61 1.85 30.24
N GLY A 386 10.02 1.82 31.44
CA GLY A 386 9.21 0.69 31.92
C GLY A 386 7.96 0.49 31.07
N LYS A 387 7.25 1.57 30.69
CA LYS A 387 6.09 1.48 29.76
C LYS A 387 6.47 0.88 28.41
N TYR A 388 7.57 1.34 27.80
CA TYR A 388 8.07 0.77 26.53
C TYR A 388 8.40 -0.71 26.69
N SER A 389 9.18 -1.06 27.71
CA SER A 389 9.60 -2.44 27.97
C SER A 389 8.39 -3.35 28.23
N GLY A 390 7.43 -2.91 29.04
CA GLY A 390 6.22 -3.66 29.37
C GLY A 390 5.33 -3.90 28.16
N PHE A 391 5.13 -2.88 27.32
CA PHE A 391 4.36 -3.03 26.08
C PHE A 391 5.04 -3.99 25.09
N LEU A 392 6.34 -3.80 24.84
CA LEU A 392 7.06 -4.57 23.84
C LEU A 392 7.23 -6.03 24.24
N SER A 393 7.66 -6.31 25.47
CA SER A 393 7.79 -7.68 25.99
C SER A 393 6.45 -8.41 26.12
N GLY A 394 5.37 -7.68 26.39
CA GLY A 394 4.02 -8.25 26.43
C GLY A 394 3.45 -8.60 25.05
N LYS A 395 3.95 -7.97 23.99
CA LYS A 395 3.38 -8.10 22.63
C LYS A 395 4.23 -8.92 21.66
N PHE A 396 5.55 -8.84 21.78
CA PHE A 396 6.52 -9.44 20.86
C PHE A 396 7.45 -10.38 21.61
N GLN A 397 7.73 -11.54 21.00
CA GLN A 397 8.72 -12.50 21.49
C GLN A 397 10.05 -12.23 20.78
N GLU A 398 11.17 -12.49 21.46
CA GLU A 398 12.52 -12.47 20.85
C GLU A 398 12.90 -11.13 20.19
N ILE A 399 12.69 -10.02 20.91
CA ILE A 399 13.21 -8.72 20.50
C ILE A 399 14.76 -8.78 20.54
N PRO A 400 15.46 -8.40 19.46
CA PRO A 400 16.93 -8.39 19.43
C PRO A 400 17.52 -7.55 20.57
N GLU A 401 18.65 -7.97 21.15
CA GLU A 401 19.32 -7.23 22.24
C GLU A 401 19.78 -5.83 21.81
N GLU A 402 20.08 -5.65 20.51
CA GLU A 402 20.42 -4.35 19.92
C GLU A 402 19.24 -3.36 19.98
N PHE A 403 18.00 -3.85 20.13
CA PHE A 403 16.81 -3.01 20.18
C PHE A 403 16.59 -2.58 21.63
N SER A 404 17.21 -1.47 21.98
CA SER A 404 17.16 -0.90 23.32
C SER A 404 16.64 0.53 23.30
N PHE A 405 16.05 0.95 24.41
CA PHE A 405 15.66 2.33 24.67
C PHE A 405 16.88 3.22 24.96
#